data_AF-A0A1F8H9C0-F1
#
_entry.id   AF-A0A1F8H9C0-F1
#
_cell.length_a   1.000
_cell.length_b   1.000
_cell.length_c   1.000
_cell.angle_alpha   90.00
_cell.angle_beta   90.00
_cell.angle_gamma   90.00
#
_symmetry.space_group_name_H-M   'P 1'
#
loop_
_entity.id
_entity.type
_entity.pdbx_description
1 polymer ?
#
loop_
_entity_poly.entity_id
_entity_poly.type
_entity_poly.pdbx_seq_one_letter_code
_entity_poly.pdbx_strand_id
1 'polypeptide(L)'
;MRFTKKDFYFSVITGCITGFSAWRIFEYLAISEFGGHSFVWFLLIVPVLWILGVNFGYFLGGWFGFFNQFGKFAAIGFTNAAVDFGVLNLLIANTGISSGGWYPVFKGISFMSAIIPSYFWNKYWAFEGSPSTGSESSSGGFEFAKFMSVAVVAIFINIGTASLIVNYVNPLGGLSPAVWANAGAVVGSAVALIFSFVGFKLAVFKK
;
A
#
# COMPACT_ATOMS: atom_id res chain seq x y z
N MET A 1 15.40 17.38 9.20
CA MET A 1 14.49 18.25 8.41
C MET A 1 13.29 18.62 9.28
N ARG A 2 12.52 19.65 8.92
CA ARG A 2 11.30 20.03 9.65
C ARG A 2 10.06 19.72 8.81
N PHE A 3 8.96 19.43 9.47
CA PHE A 3 7.66 19.19 8.84
C PHE A 3 7.21 20.41 8.02
N THR A 4 6.80 20.17 6.77
CA THR A 4 6.47 21.23 5.81
C THR A 4 4.97 21.33 5.54
N LYS A 5 4.52 22.43 4.92
CA LYS A 5 3.14 22.54 4.42
C LYS A 5 2.80 21.43 3.42
N LYS A 6 3.77 21.04 2.58
CA LYS A 6 3.60 19.95 1.63
C LYS A 6 3.35 18.61 2.35
N ASP A 7 4.11 18.34 3.41
CA ASP A 7 3.89 17.14 4.24
C ASP A 7 2.50 17.12 4.84
N PHE A 8 2.01 18.26 5.34
CA PHE A 8 0.65 18.38 5.83
C PHE A 8 -0.39 17.99 4.77
N TYR A 9 -0.33 18.58 3.57
CA TYR A 9 -1.31 18.31 2.53
C TYR A 9 -1.29 16.85 2.08
N PHE A 10 -0.11 16.27 1.85
CA PHE A 10 -0.03 14.87 1.44
C PHE A 10 -0.46 13.92 2.55
N SER A 11 -0.10 14.16 3.82
CA SER A 11 -0.58 13.38 4.96
C SER A 11 -2.10 13.41 5.08
N VAL A 12 -2.73 14.58 4.89
CA VAL A 12 -4.19 14.71 4.94
C VAL A 12 -4.84 13.97 3.77
N ILE A 13 -4.39 14.18 2.54
CA ILE A 13 -4.97 13.54 1.35
C ILE A 13 -4.85 12.01 1.45
N THR A 14 -3.64 11.52 1.70
CA THR A 14 -3.38 10.07 1.80
C THR A 14 -4.10 9.46 3.00
N GLY A 15 -4.21 10.19 4.11
CA GLY A 15 -4.93 9.75 5.29
C GLY A 15 -6.44 9.67 5.08
N CYS A 16 -7.04 10.63 4.37
CA CYS A 16 -8.46 10.60 4.04
C CYS A 16 -8.79 9.44 3.10
N ILE A 17 -7.95 9.20 2.08
CA ILE A 17 -8.09 8.05 1.18
C ILE A 17 -8.02 6.75 1.98
N THR A 18 -7.02 6.61 2.84
CA THR A 18 -6.84 5.42 3.69
C THR A 18 -8.04 5.21 4.62
N GLY A 19 -8.48 6.27 5.31
CA GLY A 19 -9.60 6.22 6.24
C GLY A 19 -10.92 5.88 5.55
N PHE A 20 -11.19 6.46 4.38
CA PHE A 20 -12.36 6.15 3.58
C PHE A 20 -12.37 4.69 3.12
N SER A 21 -11.26 4.23 2.53
CA SER A 21 -11.14 2.84 2.07
C SER A 21 -11.29 1.86 3.23
N ALA A 22 -10.61 2.09 4.35
CA ALA A 22 -10.70 1.23 5.54
C ALA A 22 -12.14 1.16 6.08
N TRP A 23 -12.84 2.29 6.19
CA TRP A 23 -14.24 2.31 6.60
C TRP A 23 -15.11 1.45 5.66
N ARG A 24 -15.02 1.68 4.35
CA ARG A 24 -15.83 0.92 3.38
C ARG A 24 -15.51 -0.57 3.35
N ILE A 25 -14.24 -0.95 3.52
CA ILE A 25 -13.84 -2.37 3.61
C ILE A 25 -14.45 -3.00 4.86
N PHE A 26 -14.36 -2.34 6.02
CA PHE A 26 -14.85 -2.91 7.28
C PHE A 26 -16.37 -3.09 7.28
N GLU A 27 -17.08 -2.13 6.69
CA GLU A 27 -18.52 -2.22 6.49
C GLU A 27 -18.89 -3.36 5.53
N TYR A 28 -18.19 -3.49 4.40
CA TYR A 28 -18.43 -4.57 3.44
C TYR A 28 -18.16 -5.97 4.03
N LEU A 29 -17.10 -6.10 4.83
CA LEU A 29 -16.73 -7.35 5.49
C LEU A 29 -17.57 -7.65 6.74
N ALA A 30 -18.53 -6.78 7.08
CA ALA A 30 -19.36 -6.88 8.28
C ALA A 30 -18.54 -7.10 9.56
N ILE A 31 -17.40 -6.41 9.67
CA ILE A 31 -16.55 -6.47 10.86
C ILE A 31 -17.35 -5.85 12.03
N SER A 32 -17.39 -6.55 13.16
CA SER A 32 -18.11 -6.10 14.35
C SER A 32 -17.67 -4.70 14.75
N GLU A 33 -18.63 -3.77 14.84
CA GLU A 33 -18.38 -2.40 15.25
C GLU A 33 -17.78 -2.34 16.66
N PHE A 34 -16.81 -1.46 16.86
CA PHE A 34 -16.22 -1.26 18.17
C PHE A 34 -17.13 -0.37 19.02
N GLY A 35 -17.76 -0.94 20.05
CA GLY A 35 -18.65 -0.20 20.94
C GLY A 35 -19.96 0.29 20.30
N GLY A 36 -20.39 -0.30 19.17
CA GLY A 36 -21.61 0.10 18.45
C GLY A 36 -21.50 1.41 17.67
N HIS A 37 -20.28 1.86 17.38
CA HIS A 37 -20.02 3.02 16.55
C HIS A 37 -19.47 2.59 15.18
N SER A 38 -20.09 3.11 14.12
CA SER A 38 -19.63 2.94 12.73
C SER A 38 -18.19 3.40 12.54
N PHE A 39 -17.44 2.81 11.60
CA PHE A 39 -16.03 3.12 11.32
C PHE A 39 -15.76 4.47 10.61
N VAL A 40 -16.78 5.34 10.46
CA VAL A 40 -16.67 6.68 9.83
C VAL A 40 -15.56 7.55 10.43
N TRP A 41 -15.30 7.43 11.73
CA TRP A 41 -14.24 8.13 12.47
C TRP A 41 -12.83 7.90 11.91
N PHE A 42 -12.61 6.84 11.10
CA PHE A 42 -11.36 6.67 10.35
C PHE A 42 -11.04 7.83 9.42
N LEU A 43 -12.05 8.54 8.90
CA LEU A 43 -11.87 9.75 8.09
C LEU A 43 -11.19 10.90 8.84
N LEU A 44 -11.28 10.91 10.18
CA LEU A 44 -10.65 11.93 11.02
C LEU A 44 -9.35 11.42 11.65
N ILE A 45 -9.37 10.18 12.15
CA ILE A 45 -8.22 9.62 12.87
C ILE A 45 -7.06 9.34 11.94
N VAL A 46 -7.29 8.74 10.77
CA VAL A 46 -6.19 8.30 9.90
C VAL A 46 -5.36 9.49 9.35
N PRO A 47 -5.95 10.62 8.92
CA PRO A 47 -5.19 11.83 8.60
C PRO A 47 -4.31 12.33 9.75
N VAL A 48 -4.86 12.36 10.98
CA VAL A 48 -4.10 12.77 12.17
C VAL A 48 -2.94 11.81 12.41
N LEU A 49 -3.17 10.49 12.29
CA LEU A 49 -2.12 9.47 12.40
C LEU A 49 -1.03 9.63 11.34
N TRP A 50 -1.34 10.01 10.10
CA TRP A 50 -0.31 10.35 9.10
C TRP A 50 0.49 11.59 9.41
N ILE A 51 -0.15 12.64 9.91
CA ILE A 51 0.59 13.82 10.35
C ILE A 51 1.54 13.43 11.48
N LEU A 52 1.07 12.70 12.48
CA LEU A 52 1.88 12.24 13.61
C LEU A 52 2.99 11.28 13.17
N GLY A 53 2.70 10.32 12.29
CA GLY A 53 3.67 9.34 11.79
C GLY A 53 4.80 9.99 10.98
N VAL A 54 4.48 10.99 10.15
CA VAL A 54 5.51 11.74 9.40
C VAL A 54 6.33 12.62 10.36
N ASN A 55 5.71 13.26 11.34
CA ASN A 55 6.44 13.99 12.39
C ASN A 55 7.35 13.08 13.22
N PHE A 56 6.88 11.88 13.55
CA PHE A 56 7.68 10.88 14.23
C PHE A 56 8.87 10.42 13.37
N GLY A 57 8.68 10.27 12.05
CA GLY A 57 9.77 10.05 11.11
C GLY A 57 10.83 11.17 11.15
N TYR A 58 10.42 12.44 11.24
CA TYR A 58 11.36 13.55 11.41
C TYR A 58 12.06 13.56 12.78
N PHE A 59 11.35 13.19 13.85
CA PHE A 59 11.92 13.05 15.20
C PHE A 59 13.02 11.98 15.21
N LEU A 60 12.74 10.77 14.71
CA LEU A 60 13.72 9.70 14.54
C LEU A 60 14.83 10.08 13.54
N GLY A 61 14.49 10.93 12.57
CA GLY A 61 15.40 11.50 11.58
C GLY A 61 16.55 12.31 12.18
N GLY A 62 16.41 12.74 13.44
CA GLY A 62 17.49 13.34 14.21
C GLY A 62 18.62 12.37 14.56
N TRP A 63 18.34 11.07 14.64
CA TRP A 63 19.35 10.02 14.85
C TRP A 63 19.90 9.45 13.54
N PHE A 64 19.01 9.17 12.59
CA PHE A 64 19.39 8.64 11.28
C PHE A 64 18.56 9.28 10.16
N GLY A 65 19.23 9.91 9.19
CA GLY A 65 18.58 10.67 8.11
C GLY A 65 17.55 9.88 7.28
N PHE A 66 17.69 8.55 7.22
CA PHE A 66 16.74 7.61 6.59
C PHE A 66 15.29 7.81 7.07
N PHE A 67 15.09 8.05 8.38
CA PHE A 67 13.74 8.12 8.96
C PHE A 67 12.92 9.31 8.46
N ASN A 68 13.57 10.38 7.98
CA ASN A 68 12.89 11.55 7.40
C ASN A 68 12.06 11.16 6.16
N GLN A 69 12.57 10.22 5.36
CA GLN A 69 11.88 9.72 4.16
C GLN A 69 10.99 8.52 4.51
N PHE A 70 11.42 7.67 5.44
CA PHE A 70 10.69 6.49 5.86
C PHE A 70 9.28 6.81 6.37
N GLY A 71 9.09 7.87 7.17
CA GLY A 71 7.76 8.24 7.66
C GLY A 71 6.76 8.54 6.52
N LYS A 72 7.22 9.22 5.47
CA LYS A 72 6.42 9.51 4.27
C LYS A 72 6.18 8.25 3.44
N PHE A 73 7.23 7.45 3.25
CA PHE A 73 7.17 6.19 2.53
C PHE A 73 6.18 5.21 3.18
N ALA A 74 6.19 5.11 4.51
CA ALA A 74 5.23 4.32 5.26
C ALA A 74 3.80 4.81 5.04
N ALA A 75 3.55 6.12 5.16
CA ALA A 75 2.22 6.68 4.90
C ALA A 75 1.69 6.35 3.50
N ILE A 76 2.56 6.46 2.47
CA ILE A 76 2.23 6.07 1.10
C ILE A 76 1.95 4.56 1.02
N GLY A 77 2.79 3.71 1.61
CA GLY A 77 2.64 2.26 1.57
C GLY A 77 1.31 1.77 2.15
N PHE A 78 0.93 2.28 3.31
CA PHE A 78 -0.37 1.95 3.92
C PHE A 78 -1.56 2.51 3.12
N THR A 79 -1.41 3.68 2.50
CA THR A 79 -2.43 4.23 1.59
C THR A 79 -2.61 3.36 0.37
N ASN A 80 -1.53 2.84 -0.21
CA ASN A 80 -1.58 1.90 -1.32
C ASN A 80 -2.30 0.61 -0.93
N ALA A 81 -1.99 0.05 0.24
CA ALA A 81 -2.69 -1.12 0.75
C ALA A 81 -4.20 -0.84 0.87
N ALA A 82 -4.58 0.28 1.48
CA ALA A 82 -5.98 0.63 1.64
C ALA A 82 -6.70 0.81 0.29
N VAL A 83 -6.07 1.43 -0.72
CA VAL A 83 -6.62 1.53 -2.08
C VAL A 83 -6.75 0.15 -2.73
N ASP A 84 -5.72 -0.70 -2.62
CA ASP A 84 -5.70 -2.04 -3.18
C ASP A 84 -6.84 -2.90 -2.60
N PHE A 85 -6.91 -3.04 -1.27
CA PHE A 85 -8.00 -3.75 -0.62
C PHE A 85 -9.36 -3.09 -0.90
N GLY A 86 -9.43 -1.76 -0.94
CA GLY A 86 -10.67 -1.03 -1.20
C GLY A 86 -11.24 -1.34 -2.58
N VAL A 87 -10.41 -1.27 -3.62
CA VAL A 87 -10.81 -1.58 -4.99
C VAL A 87 -11.12 -3.07 -5.15
N LEU A 88 -10.35 -3.97 -4.53
CA LEU A 88 -10.62 -5.40 -4.56
C LEU A 88 -12.01 -5.71 -3.99
N ASN A 89 -12.31 -5.20 -2.79
CA ASN A 89 -13.62 -5.41 -2.16
C ASN A 89 -14.75 -4.75 -2.95
N LEU A 90 -14.52 -3.59 -3.57
CA LEU A 90 -15.52 -2.95 -4.43
C LEU A 90 -15.85 -3.81 -5.66
N LEU A 91 -14.83 -4.41 -6.30
CA LEU A 91 -15.04 -5.32 -7.44
C LEU A 91 -15.76 -6.60 -7.02
N ILE A 92 -15.38 -7.19 -5.89
CA ILE A 92 -16.06 -8.38 -5.34
C ILE A 92 -17.50 -8.05 -4.96
N ALA A 93 -17.74 -6.92 -4.29
CA ALA A 93 -19.08 -6.49 -3.87
C ALA A 93 -20.02 -6.29 -5.06
N ASN A 94 -19.52 -5.68 -6.14
CA ASN A 94 -20.33 -5.39 -7.34
C ASN A 94 -20.59 -6.63 -8.20
N THR A 95 -19.73 -7.65 -8.15
CA THR A 95 -19.84 -8.83 -9.01
C THR A 95 -20.32 -10.08 -8.28
N GLY A 96 -20.21 -10.12 -6.96
CA GLY A 96 -20.42 -11.32 -6.14
C GLY A 96 -19.32 -12.39 -6.30
N ILE A 97 -18.27 -12.11 -7.07
CA ILE A 97 -17.21 -13.09 -7.38
C ILE A 97 -16.00 -12.83 -6.49
N SER A 98 -15.78 -13.70 -5.50
CA SER A 98 -14.66 -13.61 -4.56
C SER A 98 -13.55 -14.64 -4.80
N SER A 99 -13.74 -15.58 -5.74
CA SER A 99 -12.81 -16.65 -6.08
C SER A 99 -12.98 -17.11 -7.54
N GLY A 100 -12.12 -18.01 -8.00
CA GLY A 100 -12.12 -18.53 -9.37
C GLY A 100 -11.31 -17.68 -10.35
N GLY A 101 -11.54 -17.87 -11.66
CA GLY A 101 -10.72 -17.29 -12.73
C GLY A 101 -10.75 -15.77 -12.84
N TRP A 102 -11.77 -15.11 -12.28
CA TRP A 102 -11.88 -13.65 -12.28
C TRP A 102 -11.15 -12.97 -11.11
N TYR A 103 -10.88 -13.70 -10.02
CA TYR A 103 -10.18 -13.15 -8.86
C TYR A 103 -8.79 -12.57 -9.22
N PRO A 104 -7.93 -13.25 -10.01
CA PRO A 104 -6.66 -12.67 -10.46
C PRO A 104 -6.83 -11.35 -11.22
N VAL A 105 -7.89 -11.21 -12.02
CA VAL A 105 -8.19 -9.99 -12.78
C VAL A 105 -8.54 -8.85 -11.81
N PHE A 106 -9.40 -9.11 -10.82
CA PHE A 106 -9.74 -8.11 -9.81
C PHE A 106 -8.53 -7.72 -8.96
N LYS A 107 -7.68 -8.69 -8.64
CA LYS A 107 -6.43 -8.46 -7.91
C LYS A 107 -5.44 -7.61 -8.72
N GLY A 108 -5.36 -7.84 -10.02
CA GLY A 108 -4.55 -7.02 -10.93
C GLY A 108 -5.04 -5.59 -11.02
N ILE A 109 -6.35 -5.38 -11.20
CA ILE A 109 -6.95 -4.03 -11.27
C ILE A 109 -6.71 -3.27 -9.96
N SER A 110 -7.02 -3.90 -8.82
CA SER A 110 -6.86 -3.28 -7.50
C SER A 110 -5.42 -2.88 -7.20
N PHE A 111 -4.45 -3.75 -7.49
CA PHE A 111 -3.05 -3.42 -7.28
C PHE A 111 -2.58 -2.29 -8.21
N MET A 112 -3.01 -2.29 -9.47
CA MET A 112 -2.68 -1.21 -10.43
C MET A 112 -3.27 0.15 -9.99
N SER A 113 -4.49 0.16 -9.46
CA SER A 113 -5.11 1.35 -8.89
C SER A 113 -4.31 1.93 -7.72
N ALA A 114 -3.61 1.09 -6.96
CA ALA A 114 -2.76 1.53 -5.86
C ALA A 114 -1.37 2.02 -6.34
N ILE A 115 -0.76 1.35 -7.33
CA ILE A 115 0.63 1.64 -7.72
C ILE A 115 0.80 2.92 -8.53
N ILE A 116 -0.18 3.28 -9.37
CA ILE A 116 -0.12 4.49 -10.20
C ILE A 116 0.01 5.76 -9.33
N PRO A 117 -0.90 6.04 -8.37
CA PRO A 117 -0.77 7.20 -7.49
C PRO A 117 0.45 7.09 -6.56
N SER A 118 0.84 5.87 -6.16
CA SER A 118 2.06 5.64 -5.37
C SER A 118 3.31 6.23 -6.01
N TYR A 119 3.47 6.13 -7.33
CA TYR A 119 4.62 6.71 -8.02
C TYR A 119 4.69 8.23 -7.84
N PHE A 120 3.57 8.92 -8.01
CA PHE A 120 3.50 10.38 -7.87
C PHE A 120 3.83 10.81 -6.44
N TRP A 121 3.28 10.15 -5.42
CA TRP A 121 3.60 10.47 -4.03
C TRP A 121 5.05 10.15 -3.69
N ASN A 122 5.60 9.03 -4.15
CA ASN A 122 7.01 8.73 -3.87
C ASN A 122 7.94 9.76 -4.51
N LYS A 123 7.70 10.13 -5.76
CA LYS A 123 8.52 11.10 -6.51
C LYS A 123 8.41 12.53 -5.97
N TYR A 124 7.20 13.02 -5.74
CA TYR A 124 6.95 14.43 -5.44
C TYR A 124 6.81 14.74 -3.94
N TRP A 125 6.89 13.72 -3.08
CA TRP A 125 6.76 13.89 -1.64
C TRP A 125 7.80 13.12 -0.81
N ALA A 126 7.89 11.79 -0.95
CA ALA A 126 8.75 10.99 -0.08
C ALA A 126 10.24 11.21 -0.36
N PHE A 127 10.61 11.25 -1.63
CA PHE A 127 12.01 11.34 -2.07
C PHE A 127 12.39 12.70 -2.66
N GLU A 128 11.50 13.69 -2.60
CA GLU A 128 11.77 15.02 -3.13
C GLU A 128 13.04 15.64 -2.51
N GLY A 129 13.99 16.03 -3.36
CA GLY A 129 15.26 16.65 -2.93
C GLY A 129 16.35 15.66 -2.52
N SER A 130 16.14 14.35 -2.66
CA SER A 130 17.24 13.38 -2.65
C SER A 130 18.11 13.61 -3.90
N PRO A 131 19.47 13.61 -3.82
CA PRO A 131 20.34 13.75 -5.00
C PRO A 131 20.03 12.73 -6.10
N SER A 132 19.44 11.58 -5.74
CA SER A 132 18.93 10.55 -6.64
C SER A 132 17.67 10.94 -7.44
N THR A 133 17.05 12.09 -7.17
CA THR A 133 15.77 12.50 -7.77
C THR A 133 15.77 13.89 -8.41
N GLY A 134 16.88 14.63 -8.36
CA GLY A 134 16.97 15.93 -8.99
C GLY A 134 18.35 16.56 -8.85
N SER A 135 18.99 16.74 -10.02
CA SER A 135 20.18 17.53 -10.29
C SER A 135 21.51 16.78 -10.34
N GLU A 136 22.01 16.73 -11.58
CA GLU A 136 23.39 16.45 -12.03
C GLU A 136 23.80 14.98 -12.29
N SER A 137 23.59 14.59 -13.55
CA SER A 137 24.48 13.72 -14.34
C SER A 137 24.37 12.19 -14.26
N SER A 138 23.24 11.61 -13.82
CA SER A 138 22.94 10.19 -14.09
C SER A 138 21.43 9.92 -14.19
N SER A 139 21.00 9.49 -15.38
CA SER A 139 19.71 8.90 -15.80
C SER A 139 18.63 8.57 -14.74
N GLY A 140 17.99 9.58 -14.14
CA GLY A 140 16.84 9.38 -13.21
C GLY A 140 15.62 8.64 -13.80
N GLY A 141 15.47 8.58 -15.12
CA GLY A 141 14.48 7.72 -15.79
C GLY A 141 14.81 6.23 -15.74
N PHE A 142 16.09 5.87 -15.62
CA PHE A 142 16.57 4.48 -15.58
C PHE A 142 16.36 3.84 -14.21
N GLU A 143 16.46 4.62 -13.13
CA GLU A 143 16.14 4.16 -11.77
C GLU A 143 14.63 4.00 -11.57
N PHE A 144 13.82 4.89 -12.15
CA PHE A 144 12.37 4.73 -12.19
C PHE A 144 11.94 3.50 -13.01
N ALA A 145 12.56 3.26 -14.18
CA ALA A 145 12.33 2.05 -14.96
C ALA A 145 12.72 0.78 -14.18
N LYS A 146 13.79 0.83 -13.37
CA LYS A 146 14.17 -0.26 -12.43
C LYS A 146 13.17 -0.43 -11.29
N PHE A 147 12.63 0.64 -10.73
CA PHE A 147 11.58 0.56 -9.71
C PHE A 147 10.31 -0.07 -10.30
N MET A 148 9.91 0.39 -11.49
CA MET A 148 8.76 -0.18 -12.20
C MET A 148 8.98 -1.63 -12.60
N SER A 149 10.18 -2.04 -12.99
CA SER A 149 10.44 -3.44 -13.34
C SER A 149 10.35 -4.36 -12.12
N VAL A 150 10.87 -3.94 -10.95
CA VAL A 150 10.69 -4.71 -9.71
C VAL A 150 9.24 -4.71 -9.25
N ALA A 151 8.53 -3.59 -9.40
CA ALA A 151 7.13 -3.51 -9.04
C ALA A 151 6.24 -4.38 -9.94
N VAL A 152 6.56 -4.50 -11.24
CA VAL A 152 5.92 -5.44 -12.16
C VAL A 152 6.13 -6.89 -11.72
N VAL A 153 7.33 -7.28 -11.31
CA VAL A 153 7.57 -8.63 -10.78
C VAL A 153 6.80 -8.85 -9.47
N ALA A 154 6.79 -7.84 -8.59
CA ALA A 154 6.03 -7.88 -7.35
C ALA A 154 4.52 -8.02 -7.59
N ILE A 155 3.97 -7.41 -8.65
CA ILE A 155 2.58 -7.58 -9.09
C ILE A 155 2.29 -9.04 -9.39
N PHE A 156 3.10 -9.70 -10.22
CA PHE A 156 2.87 -11.09 -10.59
C PHE A 156 2.97 -12.04 -9.40
N ILE A 157 3.93 -11.80 -8.51
CA ILE A 157 4.07 -12.58 -7.26
C ILE A 157 2.86 -12.36 -6.36
N ASN A 158 2.43 -11.11 -6.17
CA ASN A 158 1.26 -10.77 -5.37
C ASN A 158 0.01 -11.49 -5.88
N ILE A 159 -0.32 -11.30 -7.17
CA ILE A 159 -1.49 -11.90 -7.80
C ILE A 159 -1.40 -13.42 -7.76
N GLY A 160 -0.25 -13.99 -8.11
CA GLY A 160 -0.02 -15.44 -8.14
C GLY A 160 -0.21 -16.05 -6.75
N THR A 161 0.47 -15.53 -5.74
CA THR A 161 0.34 -16.00 -4.36
C THR A 161 -1.08 -15.82 -3.83
N ALA A 162 -1.69 -14.65 -4.02
CA ALA A 162 -3.07 -14.41 -3.58
C ALA A 162 -4.05 -15.40 -4.25
N SER A 163 -3.89 -15.64 -5.54
CA SER A 163 -4.74 -16.58 -6.30
C SER A 163 -4.54 -18.03 -5.86
N LEU A 164 -3.31 -18.41 -5.53
CA LEU A 164 -3.03 -19.74 -4.97
C LEU A 164 -3.76 -19.96 -3.65
N ILE A 165 -3.68 -18.98 -2.74
CA ILE A 165 -4.38 -19.06 -1.45
C ILE A 165 -5.90 -19.09 -1.63
N VAL A 166 -6.46 -18.17 -2.41
CA VAL A 166 -7.92 -18.03 -2.52
C VAL A 166 -8.57 -19.19 -3.27
N ASN A 167 -7.89 -19.75 -4.29
CA ASN A 167 -8.50 -20.75 -5.17
C ASN A 167 -8.13 -22.19 -4.81
N TYR A 168 -7.01 -22.43 -4.13
CA TYR A 168 -6.51 -23.78 -3.85
C TYR A 168 -6.39 -24.11 -2.36
N VAL A 169 -6.56 -23.13 -1.48
CA VAL A 169 -6.59 -23.35 -0.03
C VAL A 169 -8.00 -23.10 0.49
N ASN A 170 -8.55 -24.08 1.21
CA ASN A 170 -9.87 -23.94 1.83
C ASN A 170 -9.85 -22.82 2.88
N PRO A 171 -10.92 -22.00 2.97
CA PRO A 171 -11.03 -20.98 4.00
C PRO A 171 -10.80 -21.54 5.40
N LEU A 172 -9.80 -21.00 6.10
CA LEU A 172 -9.49 -21.40 7.47
C LEU A 172 -10.55 -20.83 8.43
N GLY A 173 -10.92 -21.59 9.46
CA GLY A 173 -11.77 -21.09 10.55
C GLY A 173 -13.19 -20.71 10.16
N GLY A 174 -13.73 -21.22 9.04
CA GLY A 174 -15.09 -20.91 8.59
C GLY A 174 -15.28 -19.49 8.07
N LEU A 175 -14.19 -18.81 7.70
CA LEU A 175 -14.24 -17.46 7.13
C LEU A 175 -15.09 -17.42 5.86
N SER A 176 -15.83 -16.33 5.68
CA SER A 176 -16.60 -16.12 4.45
C SER A 176 -15.66 -16.02 3.24
N PRO A 177 -16.12 -16.38 2.03
CA PRO A 177 -15.30 -16.27 0.83
C PRO A 177 -14.73 -14.86 0.58
N ALA A 178 -15.47 -13.80 0.93
CA ALA A 178 -15.01 -12.42 0.81
C ALA A 178 -13.90 -12.08 1.82
N VAL A 179 -14.01 -12.56 3.07
CA VAL A 179 -12.94 -12.39 4.08
C VAL A 179 -11.71 -13.21 3.69
N TRP A 180 -11.91 -14.42 3.16
CA TRP A 180 -10.82 -15.26 2.66
C TRP A 180 -10.08 -14.65 1.47
N ALA A 181 -10.80 -14.00 0.56
CA ALA A 181 -10.22 -13.23 -0.54
C ALA A 181 -9.26 -12.15 -0.04
N ASN A 182 -9.66 -11.42 1.01
CA ASN A 182 -8.80 -10.43 1.65
C ASN A 182 -7.59 -11.06 2.35
N ALA A 183 -7.77 -12.18 3.04
CA ALA A 183 -6.66 -12.92 3.66
C ALA A 183 -5.62 -13.35 2.61
N GLY A 184 -6.07 -13.88 1.47
CA GLY A 184 -5.20 -14.22 0.35
C GLY A 184 -4.47 -13.00 -0.22
N ALA A 185 -5.16 -11.86 -0.37
CA ALA A 185 -4.53 -10.61 -0.78
C ALA A 185 -3.47 -10.11 0.23
N VAL A 186 -3.70 -10.25 1.54
CA VAL A 186 -2.69 -9.94 2.57
C VAL A 186 -1.45 -10.82 2.42
N VAL A 187 -1.64 -12.13 2.27
CA VAL A 187 -0.53 -13.08 2.08
C VAL A 187 0.24 -12.77 0.79
N GLY A 188 -0.46 -12.49 -0.31
CA GLY A 188 0.14 -12.08 -1.57
C GLY A 188 1.00 -10.81 -1.43
N SER A 189 0.49 -9.80 -0.72
CA SER A 189 1.23 -8.57 -0.43
C SER A 189 2.45 -8.79 0.45
N ALA A 190 2.35 -9.65 1.46
CA ALA A 190 3.49 -9.98 2.32
C ALA A 190 4.61 -10.70 1.54
N VAL A 191 4.25 -11.69 0.72
CA VAL A 191 5.22 -12.45 -0.10
C VAL A 191 5.85 -11.56 -1.16
N ALA A 192 5.07 -10.71 -1.83
CA ALA A 192 5.59 -9.75 -2.80
C ALA A 192 6.56 -8.76 -2.15
N LEU A 193 6.27 -8.27 -0.94
CA LEU A 193 7.15 -7.37 -0.20
C LEU A 193 8.48 -8.05 0.18
N ILE A 194 8.44 -9.29 0.66
CA ILE A 194 9.66 -10.07 0.96
C ILE A 194 10.48 -10.26 -0.31
N PHE A 195 9.83 -10.62 -1.43
CA PHE A 195 10.52 -10.79 -2.70
C PHE A 195 11.11 -9.48 -3.22
N SER A 196 10.39 -8.37 -3.14
CA SER A 196 10.94 -7.05 -3.49
C SER A 196 12.15 -6.72 -2.64
N PHE A 197 12.09 -6.95 -1.32
CA PHE A 197 13.23 -6.71 -0.42
C PHE A 197 14.45 -7.57 -0.77
N VAL A 198 14.27 -8.88 -0.97
CA VAL A 198 15.34 -9.80 -1.34
C VAL A 198 15.89 -9.48 -2.74
N GLY A 199 15.02 -9.19 -3.70
CA GLY A 199 15.39 -8.81 -5.06
C GLY A 199 16.20 -7.52 -5.11
N PHE A 200 15.78 -6.48 -4.39
CA PHE A 200 16.59 -5.25 -4.27
C PHE A 200 17.91 -5.52 -3.56
N LYS A 201 17.92 -6.31 -2.48
CA LYS A 201 19.13 -6.64 -1.75
C LYS A 201 20.15 -7.42 -2.59
N LEU A 202 19.71 -8.43 -3.35
CA LEU A 202 20.62 -9.30 -4.13
C LEU A 202 20.97 -8.74 -5.51
N ALA A 203 20.06 -8.00 -6.17
CA ALA A 203 20.28 -7.49 -7.52
C ALA A 203 20.88 -6.07 -7.57
N VAL A 204 20.60 -5.23 -6.56
CA VAL A 204 21.03 -3.81 -6.54
C VAL A 204 22.18 -3.59 -5.56
N PHE A 205 22.15 -4.24 -4.39
CA PHE A 205 23.20 -4.11 -3.39
C PHE A 205 24.14 -5.31 -3.44
N LYS A 206 24.99 -5.37 -4.47
CA LYS A 206 26.17 -6.24 -4.44
C LYS A 206 27.10 -5.78 -3.31
N LYS A 207 27.09 -6.50 -2.19
CA LYS A 207 28.33 -6.86 -1.49
C LYS A 207 28.48 -8.37 -1.60
#